data_AF-A0A7V8XWH7-F1
#
_entry.id   AF-A0A7V8XWH7-F1
#
_cell.length_a   1.000
_cell.length_b   1.000
_cell.length_c   1.000
_cell.angle_alpha   90.00
_cell.angle_beta   90.00
_cell.angle_gamma   90.00
#
_symmetry.space_group_name_H-M   'P 1'
#
loop_
_entity.id
_entity.type
_entity.pdbx_description
1 polymer ?
#
loop_
_entity_poly.entity_id
_entity_poly.type
_entity_poly.pdbx_seq_one_letter_code
_entity_poly.pdbx_strand_id
1 'polypeptide(L)' 'MNKQKTSVTLSADILAGLRRAARRGESRSETVERLLRERLNDEASRLRRAREMEQINRHADALNAEAADVLAYQGDL' A
#
# COMPACT_ATOMS: atom_id res chain seq x y z
N MET A 1 15.95 9.38 16.69
CA MET A 1 16.27 8.55 15.51
C MET A 1 17.55 9.09 14.90
N ASN A 2 18.59 8.27 14.75
CA ASN A 2 19.88 8.73 14.23
C ASN A 2 19.90 8.56 12.70
N LYS A 3 20.32 9.59 11.95
CA LYS A 3 20.42 9.53 10.49
C LYS A 3 21.81 9.04 10.09
N GLN A 4 21.90 8.09 9.17
CA GLN A 4 23.16 7.65 8.57
C GLN A 4 23.32 8.25 7.18
N LYS A 5 24.52 8.75 6.87
CA LYS A 5 24.83 9.27 5.54
C LYS A 5 25.05 8.08 4.59
N THR A 6 24.32 8.07 3.49
CA THR A 6 24.42 7.05 2.44
C THR A 6 24.63 7.72 1.10
N SER A 7 25.55 7.20 0.29
CA SER A 7 25.73 7.63 -1.10
C SER A 7 24.93 6.70 -2.01
N VAL A 8 24.12 7.28 -2.88
CA VAL A 8 23.32 6.53 -3.88
C VAL A 8 23.52 7.17 -5.24
N THR A 9 23.67 6.32 -6.26
CA THR A 9 23.71 6.78 -7.66
C THR A 9 22.29 6.79 -8.19
N LEU A 10 21.85 7.93 -8.71
CA LEU A 10 20.50 8.12 -9.27
C LEU A 10 20.62 8.76 -10.64
N SER A 11 19.68 8.46 -11.52
CA SER A 11 19.59 9.06 -12.84
C SER A 11 19.20 10.55 -12.75
N ALA A 12 19.56 11.31 -13.78
CA ALA A 12 19.39 12.77 -13.80
C ALA A 12 17.91 13.19 -13.75
N ASP A 13 17.03 12.42 -14.38
CA ASP A 13 15.58 12.61 -14.36
C ASP A 13 14.99 12.42 -12.96
N ILE A 14 15.46 11.43 -12.20
CA ILE A 14 15.08 11.23 -10.80
C ILE A 14 15.55 12.39 -9.93
N LEU A 15 16.80 12.85 -10.11
CA LEU A 15 17.31 14.02 -9.40
C LEU A 15 16.49 15.29 -9.71
N ALA A 16 16.06 15.47 -10.95
CA ALA A 16 15.17 16.57 -11.34
C ALA A 16 13.76 16.40 -10.72
N GLY A 17 13.23 15.18 -10.69
CA GLY A 17 11.99 14.84 -10.01
C GLY A 17 12.03 15.18 -8.53
N LEU A 18 13.10 14.82 -7.82
CA LEU A 18 13.31 15.15 -6.40
C LEU A 18 13.32 16.65 -6.16
N ARG A 19 13.98 17.44 -7.02
CA ARG A 19 13.98 18.91 -6.89
C ARG A 19 12.58 19.51 -7.04
N ARG A 20 11.77 18.98 -7.97
CA ARG A 20 10.37 19.42 -8.16
C ARG A 20 9.45 19.00 -7.01
N ALA A 21 9.71 17.84 -6.42
CA ALA A 21 8.92 17.30 -5.31
C ALA A 21 9.30 17.89 -3.93
N ALA A 22 10.37 18.69 -3.85
CA ALA A 22 10.82 19.31 -2.62
C ALA A 22 9.79 20.34 -2.13
N ARG A 23 9.46 20.28 -0.83
CA ARG A 23 8.63 21.30 -0.20
C ARG A 23 9.48 22.53 0.15
N ARG A 24 8.85 23.68 0.35
CA ARG A 24 9.54 24.92 0.71
C ARG A 24 10.40 24.71 1.96
N GLY A 25 11.71 24.93 1.85
CA GLY A 25 12.66 24.77 2.95
C GLY A 25 13.19 23.35 3.16
N GLU A 26 12.72 22.34 2.42
CA GLU A 26 13.30 20.99 2.49
C GLU A 26 14.68 20.94 1.81
N SER A 27 15.63 20.30 2.49
CA SER A 27 16.86 19.83 1.87
C SER A 27 16.62 18.59 1.00
N ARG A 28 17.57 18.30 0.11
CA ARG A 28 17.53 17.10 -0.74
C ARG A 28 17.39 15.81 0.07
N SER A 29 18.08 15.69 1.20
CA SER A 29 17.98 14.51 2.06
C SER A 29 16.61 14.40 2.74
N GLU A 30 16.00 15.51 3.13
CA GLU A 30 14.66 15.51 3.72
C GLU A 30 13.60 15.12 2.69
N THR A 31 13.69 15.65 1.47
CA THR A 31 12.78 15.26 0.39
C THR A 31 12.91 13.77 0.05
N VAL A 32 14.14 13.26 -0.06
CA VAL A 32 14.38 11.82 -0.29
C VAL A 32 13.82 10.96 0.85
N GLU A 33 14.13 11.31 2.10
CA GLU A 33 13.66 10.53 3.26
C GLU A 33 12.13 10.53 3.36
N ARG A 34 11.48 11.69 3.13
CA ARG A 34 10.02 11.79 3.13
C ARG A 34 9.39 10.93 2.05
N LEU A 35 9.83 11.04 0.80
CA LEU A 35 9.28 10.27 -0.31
C LEU A 35 9.50 8.76 -0.10
N LEU A 36 10.67 8.35 0.39
CA LEU A 36 10.93 6.95 0.75
C LEU A 36 9.98 6.48 1.85
N ARG A 37 9.78 7.29 2.90
CA ARG A 37 8.87 6.93 3.99
C ARG A 37 7.42 6.83 3.53
N GLU A 38 6.95 7.79 2.73
CA GLU A 38 5.62 7.75 2.11
C GLU A 38 5.44 6.44 1.32
N ARG A 39 6.38 6.12 0.42
CA ARG A 39 6.32 4.90 -0.40
C ARG A 39 6.42 3.60 0.41
N LEU A 40 7.28 3.53 1.41
CA LEU A 40 7.42 2.34 2.27
C LEU A 40 6.18 2.14 3.15
N ASN A 41 5.58 3.22 3.64
CA ASN A 41 4.31 3.16 4.38
C ASN A 41 3.14 2.77 3.50
N ASP A 42 3.10 3.26 2.25
CA ASP A 42 2.11 2.87 1.25
C ASP A 42 2.22 1.38 0.93
N GLU A 43 3.45 0.85 0.78
CA GLU A 43 3.66 -0.56 0.47
C GLU A 43 3.25 -1.46 1.63
N ALA A 44 3.62 -1.09 2.86
CA ALA A 44 3.16 -1.78 4.06
C ALA A 44 1.62 -1.74 4.17
N SER A 45 1.00 -0.62 3.78
CA SER A 45 -0.46 -0.49 3.77
C SER A 45 -1.11 -1.26 2.62
N ARG A 46 -0.50 -1.32 1.44
CA ARG A 46 -0.97 -2.14 0.30
C ARG A 46 -0.96 -3.62 0.65
N LEU A 47 0.12 -4.12 1.25
CA LEU A 47 0.22 -5.51 1.66
C LEU A 47 -0.81 -5.85 2.76
N ARG A 48 -1.06 -4.94 3.70
CA ARG A 48 -2.15 -5.11 4.69
C ARG A 48 -3.52 -5.13 4.04
N ARG A 49 -3.83 -4.16 3.17
CA ARG A 49 -5.12 -4.08 2.46
C ARG A 49 -5.35 -5.30 1.56
N ALA A 50 -4.32 -5.82 0.90
CA ALA A 50 -4.42 -7.04 0.10
C ALA A 50 -4.83 -8.24 0.96
N ARG A 51 -4.19 -8.42 2.14
CA ARG A 51 -4.52 -9.48 3.09
C ARG A 51 -5.91 -9.33 3.70
N GLU A 52 -6.31 -8.10 4.03
CA GLU A 52 -7.67 -7.80 4.52
C GLU A 52 -8.72 -8.09 3.44
N MET A 53 -8.45 -7.74 2.19
CA MET A 53 -9.37 -7.99 1.08
C MET A 53 -9.52 -9.49 0.79
N GLU A 54 -8.43 -10.27 0.88
CA GLU A 54 -8.51 -11.73 0.83
C GLU A 54 -9.38 -12.30 1.95
N GLN A 55 -9.30 -11.74 3.16
CA GLN A 55 -10.11 -12.18 4.28
C GLN A 55 -11.60 -11.83 4.09
N ILE A 56 -11.91 -10.61 3.65
CA ILE A 56 -13.28 -10.19 3.32
C ILE A 56 -13.88 -11.11 2.24
N ASN A 57 -13.14 -11.40 1.17
CA ASN A 57 -13.61 -12.28 0.10
C ASN A 57 -13.91 -13.70 0.62
N ARG A 58 -13.05 -14.27 1.47
CA ARG A 58 -13.33 -15.59 2.08
C ARG A 58 -14.63 -15.60 2.89
N HIS A 59 -14.90 -14.53 3.64
CA HIS A 59 -16.15 -14.42 4.39
C HIS A 59 -17.36 -14.22 3.48
N ALA A 60 -17.21 -13.46 2.39
CA ALA A 60 -18.26 -13.31 1.38
C ALA A 60 -18.57 -14.64 0.69
N ASP A 61 -17.55 -15.43 0.35
CA ASP A 61 -17.73 -16.76 -0.26
C ASP A 61 -18.46 -17.72 0.67
N ALA A 62 -18.11 -17.73 1.97
CA ALA A 62 -18.80 -18.55 2.97
C ALA A 62 -20.27 -18.16 3.12
N LEU A 63 -20.57 -16.85 3.23
CA LEU A 63 -21.94 -16.34 3.30
C LEU A 63 -22.74 -16.66 2.03
N ASN A 64 -22.11 -16.56 0.86
CA ASN A 64 -22.75 -16.91 -0.41
C ASN A 64 -23.09 -18.40 -0.48
N ALA A 65 -22.20 -19.27 0.03
CA ALA A 65 -22.44 -20.71 0.10
C ALA A 65 -23.59 -21.05 1.06
N GLU A 66 -23.63 -20.42 2.24
CA GLU A 66 -24.73 -20.58 3.20
C GLU A 66 -26.06 -20.10 2.63
N ALA A 67 -26.07 -18.95 1.94
CA ALA A 67 -27.27 -18.44 1.29
C ALA A 67 -27.76 -19.37 0.17
N ALA A 68 -26.84 -19.93 -0.62
CA ALA A 68 -27.17 -20.89 -1.68
C ALA A 68 -27.76 -22.19 -1.10
N ASP A 69 -27.24 -22.66 0.04
CA ASP A 69 -27.74 -23.85 0.75
C ASP A 69 -29.17 -23.63 1.28
N VAL A 70 -29.42 -22.47 1.91
CA VAL A 70 -30.77 -22.10 2.39
C VAL A 70 -31.76 -21.96 1.23
N LEU A 71 -31.35 -21.37 0.11
CA LEU A 71 -32.19 -21.24 -1.08
C LEU A 71 -32.48 -22.59 -1.74
N ALA A 72 -31.51 -23.52 -1.75
CA ALA A 72 -31.71 -24.88 -2.24
C ALA A 72 -32.75 -25.63 -1.39
N TYR A 73 -32.71 -25.48 -0.06
CA TYR A 73 -33.70 -26.07 0.85
C TYR A 73 -35.13 -25.52 0.62
N GLN A 74 -35.27 -24.28 0.12
CA GLN A 74 -36.57 -23.69 -0.21
C GLN A 74 -37.09 -24.05 -1.60
N GLY A 75 -36.24 -24.58 -2.48
CA GLY A 75 -36.60 -25.02 -3.83
C GLY A 75 -37.04 -26.48 -3.94
N ASP A 76 -36.69 -27.30 -2.95
CA ASP A 76 -37.04 -28.74 -2.86
C ASP A 76 -38.33 -29.02 -2.05
N LEU A 77 -39.22 -28.01 -1.90
CA LEU A 77 -40.53 -28.10 -1.25
C LEU A 77 -41.70 -27.90 -2.23
#